data_AF-A0A7X9XD29-F1
#
_entry.id   AF-A0A7X9XD29-F1
#
_cell.length_a   1.000
_cell.length_b   1.000
_cell.length_c   1.000
_cell.angle_alpha   90.00
_cell.angle_beta   90.00
_cell.angle_gamma   90.00
#
_symmetry.space_group_name_H-M   'P 1'
#
loop_
_entity.id
_entity.type
_entity.pdbx_description
1 polymer ?
#
loop_
_entity_poly.entity_id
_entity_poly.type
_entity_poly.pdbx_seq_one_letter_code
_entity_poly.pdbx_strand_id
1 'polypeptide(L)'
;MTEYTSLFETLSKTLTLNKARLTCLCCIILSLLKVQTVNFNRLSQGFSSSAKLESKLRRIQRFFSEFELDENAFSLLLLKMLPIQGKLQLSLDRTNWKFGQLNINILYLSVIYEGVGLPILWTVLGNKRGNSNEKEREELFNRFHHLFDLSIIEYITADREFIGGKWWDYLVHHKIPFYIRFRDNFDLTLKGGKVIKGHWILRTQKLNTPYFHPSIVTVNNVYVYFSGMKYYEKGELQFLMIASYNQVDQSFEIYKNR
;
A
#
# COMPACT_ATOMS: atom_id res chain seq x y z
N MET A 1 9.44 -3.86 32.12
CA MET A 1 8.06 -3.67 32.63
C MET A 1 7.38 -2.44 32.03
N THR A 2 8.15 -1.40 31.70
CA THR A 2 7.69 -0.16 31.04
C THR A 2 7.13 -0.38 29.63
N GLU A 3 7.83 -1.13 28.77
CA GLU A 3 7.41 -1.41 27.38
C GLU A 3 6.06 -2.13 27.29
N TYR A 4 5.86 -3.17 28.11
CA TYR A 4 4.60 -3.91 28.17
C TYR A 4 3.45 -3.00 28.58
N THR A 5 3.64 -2.17 29.61
CA THR A 5 2.59 -1.30 30.14
C THR A 5 2.17 -0.27 29.10
N SER A 6 3.14 0.39 28.46
CA SER A 6 2.89 1.35 27.37
C SER A 6 2.17 0.71 26.17
N LEU A 7 2.63 -0.46 25.73
CA LEU A 7 1.98 -1.18 24.64
C LEU A 7 0.55 -1.61 25.00
N PHE A 8 0.36 -2.15 26.21
CA PHE A 8 -0.96 -2.59 26.68
C PHE A 8 -1.96 -1.43 26.73
N GLU A 9 -1.55 -0.28 27.28
CA GLU A 9 -2.36 0.93 27.33
C GLU A 9 -2.72 1.43 25.92
N THR A 10 -1.76 1.45 25.00
CA THR A 10 -1.98 1.89 23.62
C THR A 10 -2.97 0.98 22.91
N LEU A 11 -2.79 -0.33 23.00
CA LEU A 11 -3.64 -1.31 22.34
C LEU A 11 -5.05 -1.35 22.97
N SER A 12 -5.17 -1.26 24.31
CA SER A 12 -6.47 -1.30 25.00
C SER A 12 -7.41 -0.15 24.67
N LYS A 13 -6.87 1.01 24.27
CA LYS A 13 -7.67 2.19 23.89
C LYS A 13 -8.41 2.04 22.56
N THR A 14 -7.98 1.10 21.72
CA THR A 14 -8.51 0.95 20.35
C THR A 14 -9.03 -0.45 20.09
N LEU A 15 -8.38 -1.49 20.63
CA LEU A 15 -8.78 -2.87 20.45
C LEU A 15 -9.72 -3.33 21.58
N THR A 16 -10.95 -3.72 21.24
CA THR A 16 -11.94 -4.26 22.18
C THR A 16 -11.68 -5.73 22.49
N LEU A 17 -10.53 -6.02 23.10
CA LEU A 17 -10.13 -7.39 23.47
C LEU A 17 -10.24 -7.62 24.98
N ASN A 18 -10.56 -8.85 25.38
CA ASN A 18 -10.43 -9.22 26.78
C ASN A 18 -8.96 -9.13 27.23
N LYS A 19 -8.75 -8.93 28.54
CA LYS A 19 -7.42 -8.74 29.13
C LYS A 19 -6.45 -9.87 28.78
N ALA A 20 -6.91 -11.13 28.78
CA ALA A 20 -6.04 -12.27 28.51
C ALA A 20 -5.51 -12.31 27.07
N ARG A 21 -6.37 -11.97 26.09
CA ARG A 21 -6.01 -11.84 24.67
C ARG A 21 -5.09 -10.65 24.45
N LEU A 22 -5.40 -9.50 25.05
CA LEU A 22 -4.58 -8.31 24.93
C LEU A 22 -3.18 -8.51 25.53
N THR A 23 -3.08 -9.13 26.71
CA THR A 23 -1.79 -9.53 27.30
C THR A 23 -1.04 -10.48 26.38
N CYS A 24 -1.73 -11.46 25.78
CA CYS A 24 -1.09 -12.41 24.86
C CYS A 24 -0.52 -11.70 23.63
N LEU A 25 -1.29 -10.80 23.02
CA LEU A 25 -0.87 -9.99 21.88
C LEU A 25 0.35 -9.14 22.21
N CYS A 26 0.35 -8.46 23.37
CA CYS A 26 1.52 -7.71 23.85
C CYS A 26 2.76 -8.60 23.99
N CYS A 27 2.62 -9.80 24.58
CA CYS A 27 3.71 -10.73 24.69
C CYS A 27 4.23 -11.19 23.32
N ILE A 28 3.34 -11.46 22.36
CA ILE A 28 3.72 -11.85 20.99
C ILE A 28 4.50 -10.72 20.31
N ILE A 29 4.00 -9.48 20.34
CA ILE A 29 4.65 -8.32 19.70
C ILE A 29 6.04 -8.08 20.31
N LEU A 30 6.14 -8.01 21.64
CA LEU A 30 7.43 -7.80 22.30
C LEU A 30 8.41 -8.96 22.04
N SER A 31 7.91 -10.19 21.93
CA SER A 31 8.75 -11.34 21.60
C SER A 31 9.22 -11.29 20.16
N LEU A 32 8.35 -10.90 19.22
CA LEU A 32 8.69 -10.73 17.81
C LEU A 32 9.83 -9.73 17.64
N LEU A 33 9.79 -8.61 18.36
CA LEU A 33 10.87 -7.61 18.35
C LEU A 33 12.20 -8.16 18.90
N LYS A 34 12.13 -8.99 19.94
CA LYS A 34 13.32 -9.59 20.58
C LYS A 34 13.95 -10.70 19.76
N VAL A 35 13.15 -11.60 19.20
CA VAL A 35 13.64 -12.81 18.52
C VAL A 35 13.65 -12.69 17.00
N GLN A 36 13.02 -11.65 16.45
CA GLN A 36 13.02 -11.29 15.02
C GLN A 36 12.57 -12.44 14.11
N THR A 37 11.60 -13.23 14.57
CA THR A 37 11.04 -14.35 13.82
C THR A 37 9.59 -14.60 14.22
N VAL A 38 8.80 -15.10 13.27
CA VAL A 38 7.41 -15.49 13.47
C VAL A 38 7.27 -16.95 13.94
N ASN A 39 8.38 -17.68 14.09
CA ASN A 39 8.34 -19.08 14.55
C ASN A 39 7.83 -19.17 16.00
N PHE A 40 6.75 -19.94 16.24
CA PHE A 40 6.11 -20.01 17.55
C PHE A 40 7.01 -20.54 18.69
N ASN A 41 7.93 -21.46 18.40
CA ASN A 41 8.89 -21.94 19.40
C ASN A 41 9.89 -20.85 19.78
N ARG A 42 10.32 -20.04 18.83
CA ARG A 42 11.22 -18.91 19.09
C ARG A 42 10.49 -17.77 19.79
N LEU A 43 9.25 -17.47 19.38
CA LEU A 43 8.41 -16.49 20.06
C LEU A 43 8.15 -16.87 21.53
N SER A 44 7.89 -18.15 21.83
CA SER A 44 7.65 -18.59 23.21
C SER A 44 8.88 -18.42 24.12
N GLN A 45 10.09 -18.45 23.57
CA GLN A 45 11.34 -18.13 24.29
C GLN A 45 11.41 -16.65 24.68
N GLY A 46 10.86 -15.74 23.85
CA GLY A 46 10.87 -14.29 24.08
C GLY A 46 9.88 -13.79 25.14
N PHE A 47 8.89 -14.62 25.53
CA PHE A 47 7.90 -14.27 26.55
C PHE A 47 8.54 -14.09 27.93
N SER A 48 8.48 -12.87 28.46
CA SER A 48 8.96 -12.49 29.79
C SER A 48 7.97 -12.92 30.90
N SER A 49 7.83 -14.23 31.11
CA SER A 49 7.00 -14.82 32.17
C SER A 49 7.66 -16.08 32.76
N SER A 50 7.40 -16.39 34.03
CA SER A 50 7.90 -17.58 34.72
C SER A 50 7.23 -18.90 34.30
N ALA A 51 6.26 -18.86 33.39
CA ALA A 51 5.58 -20.05 32.88
C ALA A 51 6.52 -20.96 32.07
N LYS A 52 6.27 -22.27 32.14
CA LYS A 52 6.98 -23.29 31.36
C LYS A 52 6.92 -22.98 29.85
N LEU A 53 7.97 -23.34 29.11
CA LEU A 53 8.08 -23.04 27.68
C LEU A 53 6.92 -23.65 26.87
N GLU A 54 6.53 -24.88 27.21
CA GLU A 54 5.44 -25.61 26.58
C GLU A 54 4.09 -24.89 26.79
N SER A 55 3.88 -24.31 27.98
CA SER A 55 2.68 -23.54 28.28
C SER A 55 2.62 -22.25 27.46
N LYS A 56 3.76 -21.58 27.28
CA LYS A 56 3.87 -20.36 26.46
C LYS A 56 3.62 -20.66 24.98
N LEU A 57 4.21 -21.74 24.46
CA LEU A 57 3.97 -22.22 23.11
C LEU A 57 2.48 -22.53 22.87
N ARG A 58 1.85 -23.29 23.77
CA ARG A 58 0.43 -23.63 23.68
C ARG A 58 -0.46 -22.39 23.70
N ARG A 59 -0.10 -21.36 24.48
CA ARG A 59 -0.82 -20.09 24.50
C ARG A 59 -0.77 -19.38 23.15
N ILE A 60 0.39 -19.35 22.48
CA ILE A 60 0.52 -18.76 21.13
C ILE A 60 -0.32 -19.55 20.13
N GLN A 61 -0.25 -20.88 20.15
CA GLN A 61 -1.04 -21.74 19.26
C GLN A 61 -2.53 -21.48 19.41
N ARG A 62 -3.05 -21.48 20.65
CA ARG A 62 -4.46 -21.19 20.94
C ARG A 62 -4.86 -19.79 20.50
N PHE A 63 -3.99 -18.80 20.71
CA PHE A 63 -4.27 -17.43 20.28
C PHE A 63 -4.54 -17.37 18.77
N PHE A 64 -3.70 -17.98 17.94
CA PHE A 64 -3.91 -17.97 16.49
C PHE A 64 -4.97 -18.96 15.98
N SER A 65 -5.32 -20.00 16.75
CA SER A 65 -6.35 -20.97 16.34
C SER A 65 -7.76 -20.62 16.78
N GLU A 66 -7.91 -19.88 17.88
CA GLU A 66 -9.22 -19.61 18.52
C GLU A 66 -9.62 -18.13 18.47
N PHE A 67 -8.74 -17.25 18.01
CA PHE A 67 -8.99 -15.82 18.01
C PHE A 67 -8.63 -15.20 16.66
N GLU A 68 -9.60 -14.50 16.10
CA GLU A 68 -9.48 -13.70 14.88
C GLU A 68 -9.44 -12.22 15.26
N LEU A 69 -8.44 -11.51 14.76
CA LEU A 69 -8.33 -10.07 14.94
C LEU A 69 -9.24 -9.37 13.94
N ASP A 70 -10.01 -8.40 14.41
CA ASP A 70 -10.73 -7.48 13.54
C ASP A 70 -9.72 -6.60 12.77
N GLU A 71 -9.58 -6.86 11.47
CA GLU A 71 -8.68 -6.12 10.59
C GLU A 71 -8.98 -4.62 10.59
N ASN A 72 -10.27 -4.23 10.64
CA ASN A 72 -10.66 -2.83 10.62
C ASN A 72 -10.23 -2.12 11.91
N ALA A 73 -10.41 -2.77 13.06
CA ALA A 73 -9.92 -2.25 14.34
C ALA A 73 -8.39 -2.10 14.34
N PHE A 74 -7.69 -3.03 13.69
CA PHE A 74 -6.24 -2.96 13.55
C PHE A 74 -5.81 -1.82 12.61
N SER A 75 -6.51 -1.61 11.49
CA SER A 75 -6.27 -0.47 10.60
C SER A 75 -6.42 0.87 11.33
N LEU A 76 -7.50 1.04 12.10
CA LEU A 76 -7.74 2.23 12.91
C LEU A 76 -6.63 2.46 13.94
N LEU A 77 -6.19 1.38 14.61
CA LEU A 77 -5.08 1.43 15.56
C LEU A 77 -3.79 1.86 14.87
N LEU A 78 -3.43 1.24 13.74
CA LEU A 78 -2.20 1.54 13.01
C LEU A 78 -2.14 3.02 12.65
N LEU A 79 -3.19 3.54 12.02
CA LEU A 79 -3.22 4.95 11.62
C LEU A 79 -3.13 5.90 12.83
N LYS A 80 -3.82 5.58 13.93
CA LYS A 80 -3.78 6.36 15.18
C LYS A 80 -2.40 6.38 15.84
N MET A 81 -1.59 5.35 15.61
CA MET A 81 -0.21 5.28 16.12
C MET A 81 0.77 6.09 15.25
N LEU A 82 0.41 6.45 14.02
CA LEU A 82 1.26 7.26 13.16
C LEU A 82 1.15 8.75 13.56
N PRO A 83 2.27 9.46 13.73
CA PRO A 83 2.27 10.88 14.10
C PRO A 83 2.02 11.77 12.86
N ILE A 84 0.96 11.47 12.10
CA ILE A 84 0.64 12.17 10.86
C ILE A 84 -0.37 13.28 11.15
N GLN A 85 -0.05 14.49 10.70
CA GLN A 85 -0.95 15.63 10.74
C GLN A 85 -1.40 15.94 9.32
N GLY A 86 -2.71 16.04 9.11
CA GLY A 86 -3.28 16.40 7.81
C GLY A 86 -3.60 15.20 6.92
N LYS A 87 -3.42 15.41 5.61
CA LYS A 87 -3.82 14.43 4.60
C LYS A 87 -2.78 13.31 4.44
N LEU A 88 -3.26 12.13 4.02
CA LEU A 88 -2.46 10.92 3.87
C LEU A 88 -1.92 10.79 2.45
N GLN A 89 -0.62 10.54 2.37
CA GLN A 89 0.05 10.10 1.16
C GLN A 89 -0.01 8.59 1.13
N LEU A 90 -0.62 8.02 0.09
CA LEU A 90 -0.85 6.58 0.02
C LEU A 90 -0.02 5.93 -1.10
N SER A 91 0.37 4.68 -0.88
CA SER A 91 0.89 3.81 -1.92
C SER A 91 0.08 2.52 -2.00
N LEU A 92 -0.23 2.13 -3.24
CA LEU A 92 -0.81 0.83 -3.54
C LEU A 92 0.31 -0.10 -3.98
N ASP A 93 0.41 -1.27 -3.36
CA ASP A 93 1.42 -2.26 -3.69
C ASP A 93 0.89 -3.69 -3.53
N ARG A 94 1.57 -4.65 -4.15
CA ARG A 94 1.16 -6.05 -4.11
C ARG A 94 2.34 -6.93 -3.73
N THR A 95 2.13 -7.78 -2.71
CA THR A 95 3.10 -8.83 -2.36
C THR A 95 2.55 -10.22 -2.70
N ASN A 96 3.44 -11.15 -3.05
CA ASN A 96 3.10 -12.56 -3.22
C ASN A 96 4.02 -13.41 -2.37
N TRP A 97 3.45 -14.14 -1.42
CA TRP A 97 4.16 -15.11 -0.61
C TRP A 97 3.81 -16.52 -1.08
N LYS A 98 4.74 -17.45 -0.89
CA LYS A 98 4.51 -18.87 -1.17
C LYS A 98 4.54 -19.65 0.14
N PHE A 99 3.45 -20.37 0.40
CA PHE A 99 3.39 -21.39 1.44
C PHE A 99 3.35 -22.76 0.78
N GLY A 100 4.53 -23.38 0.61
CA GLY A 100 4.66 -24.54 -0.27
C GLY A 100 4.25 -24.19 -1.71
N GLN A 101 3.17 -24.81 -2.19
CA GLN A 101 2.60 -24.53 -3.51
C GLN A 101 1.50 -23.45 -3.50
N LEU A 102 0.98 -23.09 -2.33
CA LEU A 102 -0.09 -22.09 -2.17
C LEU A 102 0.49 -20.69 -2.36
N ASN A 103 -0.17 -19.87 -3.19
CA ASN A 103 0.17 -18.45 -3.32
C ASN A 103 -0.73 -17.65 -2.37
N ILE A 104 -0.10 -16.81 -1.56
CA ILE A 104 -0.77 -15.83 -0.71
C ILE A 104 -0.46 -14.46 -1.32
N ASN A 105 -1.39 -13.99 -2.13
CA ASN A 105 -1.27 -12.72 -2.84
C ASN A 105 -2.07 -11.65 -2.09
N ILE A 106 -1.41 -10.57 -1.70
CA ILE A 106 -2.01 -9.53 -0.86
C ILE A 106 -1.84 -8.19 -1.55
N LEU A 107 -2.95 -7.48 -1.70
CA LEU A 107 -2.99 -6.07 -2.09
C LEU A 107 -2.90 -5.22 -0.82
N TYR A 108 -1.89 -4.37 -0.73
CA TYR A 108 -1.69 -3.44 0.39
C TYR A 108 -2.03 -2.02 -0.03
N LEU A 109 -2.76 -1.32 0.83
CA LEU A 109 -2.83 0.14 0.85
C LEU A 109 -2.03 0.63 2.04
N SER A 110 -0.95 1.33 1.75
CA SER A 110 0.03 1.78 2.73
C SER A 110 -0.01 3.30 2.85
N VAL A 111 0.22 3.79 4.06
CA VAL A 111 0.53 5.21 4.29
C VAL A 111 2.02 5.39 4.14
N ILE A 112 2.41 6.37 3.33
CA ILE A 112 3.79 6.79 3.16
C ILE A 112 4.11 7.73 4.34
N TYR A 113 5.10 7.34 5.15
CA TYR A 113 5.59 8.14 6.27
C TYR A 113 7.12 8.04 6.33
N GLU A 114 7.81 9.18 6.28
CA GLU A 114 9.29 9.27 6.33
C GLU A 114 10.01 8.32 5.34
N GLY A 115 9.47 8.19 4.11
CA GLY A 115 10.03 7.32 3.08
C GLY A 115 9.76 5.82 3.27
N VAL A 116 8.86 5.46 4.19
CA VAL A 116 8.44 4.08 4.44
C VAL A 116 6.95 3.93 4.18
N GLY A 117 6.58 2.92 3.38
CA GLY A 117 5.19 2.50 3.23
C GLY A 117 4.76 1.60 4.38
N LEU A 118 3.84 2.08 5.23
CA LEU A 118 3.27 1.34 6.34
C LEU A 118 1.88 0.83 5.95
N PRO A 119 1.67 -0.48 5.76
CA PRO A 119 0.38 -1.03 5.36
C PRO A 119 -0.69 -0.74 6.41
N ILE A 120 -1.77 -0.06 6.03
CA ILE A 120 -2.90 0.22 6.93
C ILE A 120 -4.13 -0.60 6.56
N LEU A 121 -4.28 -1.02 5.30
CA LEU A 121 -5.38 -1.86 4.82
C LEU A 121 -4.87 -2.87 3.81
N TRP A 122 -5.55 -4.01 3.72
CA TRP A 122 -5.20 -5.05 2.76
C TRP A 122 -6.38 -5.89 2.31
N THR A 123 -6.19 -6.63 1.22
CA THR A 123 -7.11 -7.68 0.78
C THR A 123 -6.30 -8.86 0.25
N VAL A 124 -6.64 -10.06 0.74
CA VAL A 124 -6.05 -11.31 0.24
C VAL A 124 -6.77 -11.69 -1.05
N LEU A 125 -6.04 -11.72 -2.15
CA LEU A 125 -6.57 -11.84 -3.50
C LEU A 125 -6.84 -13.30 -3.92
N GLY A 126 -6.86 -14.24 -2.98
CA GLY A 126 -6.98 -15.69 -3.22
C GLY A 126 -5.73 -16.33 -3.85
N ASN A 127 -5.84 -17.60 -4.24
CA ASN A 127 -4.74 -18.38 -4.86
C ASN A 127 -4.57 -18.05 -6.35
N LYS A 128 -4.34 -16.77 -6.66
CA LYS A 128 -3.98 -16.33 -8.02
C LYS A 128 -2.59 -15.73 -8.04
N ARG A 129 -1.82 -16.07 -9.08
CA ARG A 129 -0.53 -15.44 -9.40
C ARG A 129 -0.68 -14.10 -10.13
N GLY A 130 -1.90 -13.75 -10.56
CA GLY A 130 -2.19 -12.54 -11.32
C GLY A 130 -2.36 -11.27 -10.48
N ASN A 131 -2.44 -10.13 -11.17
CA ASN A 131 -2.62 -8.80 -10.57
C ASN A 131 -4.00 -8.69 -9.88
N SER A 132 -4.14 -7.68 -9.02
CA SER A 132 -5.47 -7.25 -8.56
C SER A 132 -6.31 -6.79 -9.76
N ASN A 133 -7.60 -7.10 -9.76
CA ASN A 133 -8.51 -6.53 -10.75
C ASN A 133 -8.96 -5.11 -10.32
N GLU A 134 -9.72 -4.42 -11.17
CA GLU A 134 -10.22 -3.06 -10.88
C GLU A 134 -11.21 -3.05 -9.71
N LYS A 135 -12.12 -4.03 -9.64
CA LYS A 135 -13.12 -4.16 -8.58
C LYS A 135 -12.48 -4.37 -7.19
N GLU A 136 -11.45 -5.20 -7.08
CA GLU A 136 -10.72 -5.44 -5.82
C GLU A 136 -10.07 -4.16 -5.30
N ARG A 137 -9.59 -3.27 -6.20
CA ARG A 137 -9.04 -1.97 -5.82
C ARG A 137 -10.13 -1.02 -5.36
N GLU A 138 -11.24 -0.95 -6.07
CA GLU A 138 -12.42 -0.16 -5.68
C GLU A 138 -12.97 -0.62 -4.33
N GLU A 139 -13.09 -1.92 -4.08
CA GLU A 139 -13.54 -2.49 -2.80
C GLU A 139 -12.60 -2.13 -1.64
N LEU A 140 -11.28 -2.16 -1.87
CA LEU A 140 -10.28 -1.73 -0.88
C LEU A 140 -10.45 -0.24 -0.53
N PHE A 141 -10.70 0.61 -1.54
CA PHE A 141 -10.93 2.04 -1.34
C PHE A 141 -12.28 2.35 -0.71
N ASN A 142 -13.31 1.57 -1.03
CA ASN A 142 -14.59 1.65 -0.34
C ASN A 142 -14.41 1.30 1.14
N ARG A 143 -13.66 0.24 1.49
CA ARG A 143 -13.31 -0.05 2.89
C ARG A 143 -12.55 1.10 3.55
N PHE A 144 -11.58 1.68 2.86
CA PHE A 144 -10.88 2.87 3.36
C PHE A 144 -11.85 4.02 3.65
N HIS A 145 -12.78 4.31 2.73
CA HIS A 145 -13.78 5.36 2.90
C HIS A 145 -14.61 5.16 4.18
N HIS A 146 -15.05 3.93 4.44
CA HIS A 146 -15.84 3.62 5.64
C HIS A 146 -15.06 3.81 6.95
N LEU A 147 -13.73 3.66 6.93
CA LEU A 147 -12.90 3.77 8.14
C LEU A 147 -12.33 5.17 8.37
N PHE A 148 -11.95 5.88 7.31
CA PHE A 148 -11.13 7.08 7.40
C PHE A 148 -11.64 8.27 6.58
N ASP A 149 -12.64 8.07 5.72
CA ASP A 149 -13.09 9.01 4.69
C ASP A 149 -12.07 9.25 3.55
N LEU A 150 -12.51 9.41 2.30
CA LEU A 150 -11.59 9.59 1.17
C LEU A 150 -10.98 11.00 1.09
N SER A 151 -11.63 11.99 1.72
CA SER A 151 -11.19 13.39 1.70
C SER A 151 -9.86 13.63 2.40
N ILE A 152 -9.46 12.73 3.29
CA ILE A 152 -8.16 12.79 3.96
C ILE A 152 -7.04 12.32 3.05
N ILE A 153 -7.30 11.79 1.85
CA ILE A 153 -6.24 11.37 0.93
C ILE A 153 -5.63 12.63 0.27
N GLU A 154 -4.31 12.78 0.39
CA GLU A 154 -3.55 13.79 -0.35
C GLU A 154 -3.33 13.32 -1.78
N TYR A 155 -2.78 12.11 -1.93
CA TYR A 155 -2.65 11.41 -3.19
C TYR A 155 -2.42 9.91 -3.01
N ILE A 156 -2.58 9.15 -4.09
CA ILE A 156 -2.14 7.75 -4.21
C ILE A 156 -1.04 7.58 -5.27
N THR A 157 -0.02 6.78 -4.96
CA THR A 157 0.99 6.31 -5.92
C THR A 157 0.84 4.81 -6.19
N ALA A 158 1.10 4.38 -7.42
CA ALA A 158 1.06 2.95 -7.77
C ALA A 158 1.92 2.63 -9.01
N ASP A 159 2.44 1.40 -9.11
CA ASP A 159 3.18 0.94 -10.29
C ASP A 159 2.25 0.55 -11.45
N ARG A 160 2.84 0.25 -12.61
CA ARG A 160 2.21 -0.16 -13.88
C ARG A 160 1.29 -1.37 -13.82
N GLU A 161 1.27 -2.12 -12.73
CA GLU A 161 0.31 -3.21 -12.55
C GLU A 161 -1.08 -2.71 -12.11
N PHE A 162 -1.18 -1.47 -11.63
CA PHE A 162 -2.41 -0.86 -11.12
C PHE A 162 -3.06 0.13 -12.10
N ILE A 163 -2.98 -0.21 -13.38
CA ILE A 163 -3.68 0.49 -14.46
C ILE A 163 -5.11 -0.08 -14.65
N GLY A 164 -5.99 0.69 -15.26
CA GLY A 164 -7.37 0.28 -15.54
C GLY A 164 -8.27 1.48 -15.75
N GLY A 165 -9.13 1.45 -16.78
CA GLY A 165 -10.02 2.57 -17.10
C GLY A 165 -11.06 2.82 -16.02
N LYS A 166 -11.72 1.77 -15.52
CA LYS A 166 -12.71 1.89 -14.43
C LYS A 166 -12.05 2.30 -13.12
N TRP A 167 -10.89 1.73 -12.83
CA TRP A 167 -10.11 2.07 -11.64
C TRP A 167 -9.70 3.55 -11.64
N TRP A 168 -9.20 4.07 -12.76
CA TRP A 168 -8.84 5.50 -12.84
C TRP A 168 -10.07 6.40 -12.84
N ASP A 169 -11.15 5.99 -13.50
CA ASP A 169 -12.42 6.71 -13.48
C ASP A 169 -12.99 6.81 -12.06
N TYR A 170 -12.92 5.73 -11.27
CA TYR A 170 -13.26 5.74 -9.85
C TYR A 170 -12.44 6.78 -9.07
N LEU A 171 -11.12 6.81 -9.25
CA LEU A 171 -10.26 7.81 -8.59
C LEU A 171 -10.63 9.23 -8.99
N VAL A 172 -10.89 9.47 -10.29
CA VAL A 172 -11.30 10.78 -10.82
C VAL A 172 -12.67 11.20 -10.25
N HIS A 173 -13.64 10.30 -10.24
CA HIS A 173 -15.00 10.52 -9.75
C HIS A 173 -15.00 10.90 -8.26
N HIS A 174 -14.21 10.19 -7.46
CA HIS A 174 -14.03 10.48 -6.03
C HIS A 174 -13.03 11.61 -5.74
N LYS A 175 -12.50 12.28 -6.79
CA LYS A 175 -11.53 13.38 -6.69
C LYS A 175 -10.29 13.03 -5.87
N ILE A 176 -9.82 11.78 -5.99
CA ILE A 176 -8.63 11.29 -5.31
C ILE A 176 -7.43 11.59 -6.21
N PRO A 177 -6.50 12.47 -5.82
CA PRO A 177 -5.32 12.72 -6.62
C PRO A 177 -4.47 11.45 -6.73
N PHE A 178 -3.94 11.16 -7.90
CA PHE A 178 -3.12 9.97 -8.12
C PHE A 178 -1.92 10.26 -9.00
N TYR A 179 -0.89 9.43 -8.85
CA TYR A 179 0.34 9.39 -9.63
C TYR A 179 0.68 7.93 -9.93
N ILE A 180 0.16 7.42 -11.04
CA ILE A 180 0.25 6.00 -11.38
C ILE A 180 1.16 5.83 -12.57
N ARG A 181 2.18 4.97 -12.42
CA ARG A 181 3.05 4.59 -13.53
C ARG A 181 2.26 3.75 -14.53
N PHE A 182 2.54 3.93 -15.82
CA PHE A 182 1.97 3.08 -16.86
C PHE A 182 3.01 2.73 -17.93
N ARG A 183 2.71 1.70 -18.75
CA ARG A 183 3.68 1.15 -19.72
C ARG A 183 3.83 2.04 -20.95
N ASP A 184 5.04 2.03 -21.52
CA ASP A 184 5.46 2.79 -22.71
C ASP A 184 4.62 2.54 -23.97
N ASN A 185 3.96 1.38 -24.06
CA ASN A 185 3.14 0.97 -25.19
C ASN A 185 1.68 1.47 -25.14
N PHE A 186 1.28 2.24 -24.13
CA PHE A 186 -0.07 2.81 -24.04
C PHE A 186 -0.29 3.92 -25.06
N ASP A 187 -1.52 3.95 -25.59
CA ASP A 187 -2.02 5.02 -26.45
C ASP A 187 -2.44 6.23 -25.62
N LEU A 188 -1.89 7.38 -25.98
CA LEU A 188 -2.30 8.69 -25.50
C LEU A 188 -3.15 9.34 -26.61
N THR A 189 -4.37 9.73 -26.28
CA THR A 189 -5.16 10.57 -27.17
C THR A 189 -4.94 12.03 -26.79
N LEU A 190 -4.36 12.80 -27.70
CA LEU A 190 -4.10 14.22 -27.53
C LEU A 190 -5.37 15.05 -27.82
N LYS A 191 -5.33 16.32 -27.43
CA LYS A 191 -6.33 17.31 -27.83
C LYS A 191 -6.49 17.31 -29.35
N GLY A 192 -7.72 17.10 -29.84
CA GLY A 192 -8.02 16.95 -31.27
C GLY A 192 -8.09 15.51 -31.78
N GLY A 193 -8.01 14.51 -30.90
CA GLY A 193 -8.27 13.10 -31.25
C GLY A 193 -7.09 12.35 -31.85
N LYS A 194 -5.92 12.99 -31.98
CA LYS A 194 -4.70 12.33 -32.45
C LYS A 194 -4.21 11.33 -31.41
N VAL A 195 -4.00 10.08 -31.82
CA VAL A 195 -3.45 9.01 -30.98
C VAL A 195 -1.94 8.90 -31.18
N ILE A 196 -1.19 8.82 -30.09
CA ILE A 196 0.27 8.66 -30.09
C ILE A 196 0.71 7.77 -28.92
N LYS A 197 1.79 6.99 -29.09
CA LYS A 197 2.40 6.29 -27.94
C LYS A 197 3.22 7.26 -27.09
N GLY A 198 3.11 7.17 -25.77
CA GLY A 198 3.82 8.07 -24.86
C GLY A 198 5.33 8.11 -25.07
N HIS A 199 5.96 6.97 -25.38
CA HIS A 199 7.40 6.92 -25.62
C HIS A 199 7.86 7.74 -26.84
N TRP A 200 7.01 7.95 -27.86
CA TRP A 200 7.38 8.80 -29.01
C TRP A 200 7.56 10.26 -28.61
N ILE A 201 6.72 10.75 -27.70
CA ILE A 201 6.86 12.10 -27.13
C ILE A 201 8.22 12.19 -26.41
N LEU A 202 8.52 11.20 -25.56
CA LEU A 202 9.72 11.18 -24.73
C LEU A 202 11.02 10.99 -25.52
N ARG A 203 11.01 10.29 -26.65
CA ARG A 203 12.22 10.09 -27.50
C ARG A 203 12.87 11.41 -27.90
N THR A 204 12.07 12.45 -28.12
CA THR A 204 12.55 13.80 -28.49
C THR A 204 13.08 14.61 -27.30
N GLN A 205 12.80 14.18 -26.07
CA GLN A 205 13.19 14.89 -24.84
C GLN A 205 14.64 14.60 -24.45
N LYS A 206 15.22 15.42 -23.56
CA LYS A 206 16.57 15.20 -23.03
C LYS A 206 16.59 13.96 -22.11
N LEU A 207 17.72 13.25 -22.09
CA LEU A 207 17.92 12.10 -21.18
C LEU A 207 17.85 12.57 -19.72
N ASN A 208 17.27 11.75 -18.83
CA ASN A 208 17.15 11.98 -17.39
C ASN A 208 16.48 13.32 -17.01
N THR A 209 15.70 13.89 -17.94
CA THR A 209 15.00 15.16 -17.72
C THR A 209 13.49 14.90 -17.69
N PRO A 210 12.78 15.33 -16.63
CA PRO A 210 11.33 15.31 -16.59
C PRO A 210 10.70 16.08 -17.74
N TYR A 211 9.72 15.47 -18.39
CA TYR A 211 8.83 16.12 -19.34
C TYR A 211 7.40 16.14 -18.79
N PHE A 212 6.76 17.29 -18.86
CA PHE A 212 5.37 17.50 -18.47
C PHE A 212 4.60 17.92 -19.71
N HIS A 213 3.59 17.14 -20.09
CA HIS A 213 2.79 17.45 -21.26
C HIS A 213 1.89 18.66 -20.96
N PRO A 214 1.85 19.69 -21.83
CA PRO A 214 1.21 20.97 -21.53
C PRO A 214 -0.33 20.93 -21.53
N SER A 215 -0.94 19.81 -21.90
CA SER A 215 -2.39 19.65 -22.00
C SER A 215 -2.84 18.30 -21.47
N ILE A 216 -4.08 18.23 -21.02
CA ILE A 216 -4.70 16.97 -20.63
C ILE A 216 -4.75 16.01 -21.84
N VAL A 217 -4.53 14.73 -21.56
CA VAL A 217 -4.60 13.64 -22.55
C VAL A 217 -5.58 12.59 -22.06
N THR A 218 -5.99 11.70 -22.95
CA THR A 218 -6.81 10.55 -22.58
C THR A 218 -5.98 9.27 -22.63
N VAL A 219 -6.07 8.47 -21.57
CA VAL A 219 -5.47 7.13 -21.46
C VAL A 219 -6.56 6.18 -20.96
N ASN A 220 -6.80 5.07 -21.69
CA ASN A 220 -7.90 4.14 -21.40
C ASN A 220 -9.27 4.84 -21.21
N ASN A 221 -9.57 5.83 -22.04
CA ASN A 221 -10.79 6.66 -21.96
C ASN A 221 -10.90 7.56 -20.72
N VAL A 222 -9.85 7.69 -19.91
CA VAL A 222 -9.81 8.59 -18.74
C VAL A 222 -8.92 9.80 -19.04
N TYR A 223 -9.41 10.99 -18.70
CA TYR A 223 -8.67 12.24 -18.82
C TYR A 223 -7.63 12.36 -17.70
N VAL A 224 -6.37 12.52 -18.07
CA VAL A 224 -5.23 12.58 -17.14
C VAL A 224 -4.17 13.56 -17.62
N TYR A 225 -3.36 14.05 -16.69
CA TYR A 225 -2.11 14.74 -17.01
C TYR A 225 -1.01 13.72 -17.24
N PHE A 226 -0.22 13.93 -18.31
CA PHE A 226 0.87 13.05 -18.67
C PHE A 226 2.21 13.69 -18.36
N SER A 227 3.06 12.93 -17.66
CA SER A 227 4.46 13.26 -17.47
C SER A 227 5.33 12.04 -17.75
N GLY A 228 6.56 12.25 -18.18
CA GLY A 228 7.45 11.15 -18.50
C GLY A 228 8.92 11.56 -18.57
N MET A 229 9.82 10.59 -18.46
CA MET A 229 11.25 10.77 -18.65
C MET A 229 11.83 9.55 -19.35
N LYS A 230 12.93 9.73 -20.07
CA LYS A 230 13.72 8.63 -20.63
C LYS A 230 15.06 8.52 -19.91
N TYR A 231 15.49 7.30 -19.64
CA TYR A 231 16.74 7.01 -18.90
C TYR A 231 17.37 5.72 -19.43
N TYR A 232 18.64 5.49 -19.12
CA TYR A 232 19.30 4.22 -19.44
C TYR A 232 19.32 3.32 -18.21
N GLU A 233 18.96 2.05 -18.40
CA GLU A 233 19.08 1.00 -17.39
C GLU A 233 19.71 -0.22 -18.05
N LYS A 234 20.84 -0.69 -17.52
CA LYS A 234 21.59 -1.83 -18.08
C LYS A 234 21.89 -1.73 -19.58
N GLY A 235 22.14 -0.52 -20.07
CA GLY A 235 22.45 -0.25 -21.49
C GLY A 235 21.22 -0.12 -22.40
N GLU A 236 20.02 -0.32 -21.88
CA GLU A 236 18.77 -0.18 -22.65
C GLU A 236 18.06 1.13 -22.32
N LEU A 237 17.47 1.76 -23.35
CA LEU A 237 16.66 2.96 -23.18
C LEU A 237 15.30 2.57 -22.57
N GLN A 238 15.03 3.08 -21.37
CA GLN A 238 13.79 2.89 -20.64
C GLN A 238 12.99 4.18 -20.55
N PHE A 239 11.68 4.02 -20.31
CA PHE A 239 10.75 5.12 -20.12
C PHE A 239 10.04 4.98 -18.77
N LEU A 240 10.01 6.08 -18.02
CA LEU A 240 9.11 6.26 -16.89
C LEU A 240 8.00 7.20 -17.33
N MET A 241 6.76 6.75 -17.19
CA MET A 241 5.57 7.50 -17.60
C MET A 241 4.56 7.46 -16.47
N ILE A 242 4.03 8.62 -16.12
CA ILE A 242 3.14 8.80 -14.96
C ILE A 242 1.88 9.53 -15.44
N ALA A 243 0.73 8.92 -15.15
CA ALA A 243 -0.58 9.54 -15.27
C ALA A 243 -0.93 10.20 -13.94
N SER A 244 -1.35 11.47 -14.00
CA SER A 244 -1.63 12.27 -12.81
C SER A 244 -3.02 12.91 -12.85
N TYR A 245 -3.64 13.07 -11.68
CA TYR A 245 -4.95 13.73 -11.55
C TYR A 245 -4.87 15.25 -11.77
N ASN A 246 -3.80 15.90 -11.29
CA ASN A 246 -3.58 17.33 -11.39
C ASN A 246 -2.36 17.67 -12.26
N GLN A 247 -2.38 18.87 -12.85
CA GLN A 247 -1.21 19.45 -13.52
C GLN A 247 -0.25 19.97 -12.46
N VAL A 248 0.61 19.10 -11.94
CA VAL A 248 1.65 19.49 -11.00
C VAL A 248 2.98 18.98 -11.53
N ASP A 249 3.93 19.90 -11.69
CA ASP A 249 5.32 19.60 -12.13
C ASP A 249 6.13 18.86 -11.03
N GLN A 250 5.45 18.23 -10.08
CA GLN A 250 6.02 17.47 -8.96
C GLN A 250 5.75 15.96 -9.09
N SER A 251 5.16 15.49 -10.20
CA SER A 251 4.81 14.06 -10.36
C SER A 251 5.99 13.12 -10.12
N PHE A 252 7.21 13.50 -10.52
CA PHE A 252 8.42 12.74 -10.27
C PHE A 252 8.92 12.81 -8.83
N GLU A 253 8.78 13.97 -8.17
CA GLU A 253 9.16 14.13 -6.76
C GLU A 253 8.23 13.30 -5.87
N ILE A 254 6.92 13.39 -6.12
CA ILE A 254 5.89 12.61 -5.44
C ILE A 254 6.10 11.11 -5.66
N TYR A 255 6.35 10.70 -6.90
CA TYR A 255 6.54 9.27 -7.21
C TYR A 255 7.83 8.69 -6.60
N LYS A 256 8.88 9.50 -6.39
CA LYS A 256 10.12 9.06 -5.70
C LYS A 256 9.92 8.76 -4.22
N ASN A 257 8.90 9.35 -3.59
CA ASN A 257 8.60 9.15 -2.18
C ASN A 257 7.79 7.87 -1.89
N ARG A 258 7.42 7.11 -2.93
CA ARG A 258 6.66 5.84 -2.81
C ARG A 258 7.46 4.74 -2.11
#